data_AF-A0A942NSC4-F1
#
_entry.id   AF-A0A942NSC4-F1
#
_cell.length_a   1.000
_cell.length_b   1.000
_cell.length_c   1.000
_cell.angle_alpha   90.00
_cell.angle_beta   90.00
_cell.angle_gamma   90.00
#
_symmetry.space_group_name_H-M   'P 1'
#
loop_
_entity.id
_entity.type
_entity.pdbx_description
1 polymer ?
#
loop_
_entity_poly.entity_id
_entity_poly.type
_entity_poly.pdbx_seq_one_letter_code
_entity_poly.pdbx_strand_id
1 'polypeptide(L)'
;MRRLSFILNGLMGLFMAAFMLSCQQKPASEILTERIQYDVTIKSPSPDYDWWIQNLEGASREKLVRMLIDKARNGEVKVHDYFNNPIDATQVAHIIQDTMLYRMMRKEPPYELYDTLVVQHIEAADILRIRFLEEWTIDPVSLQVTKKVLGIAPVARRYDSEGIERWQPLYWIYTDDRYPAKLK
;
A
#
# COMPACT_ATOMS: atom_id res chain seq x y z
N MET A 1 -63.21 -5.08 42.40
CA MET A 1 -62.79 -4.74 41.02
C MET A 1 -61.55 -3.82 40.92
N ARG A 2 -61.16 -3.03 41.93
CA ARG A 2 -59.98 -2.14 41.84
C ARG A 2 -58.60 -2.80 41.87
N ARG A 3 -58.46 -4.01 42.44
CA ARG A 3 -57.16 -4.71 42.55
C ARG A 3 -56.70 -5.40 41.25
N LEU A 4 -57.62 -5.77 40.36
CA LEU A 4 -57.29 -6.45 39.10
C LEU A 4 -56.76 -5.46 38.03
N SER A 5 -57.24 -4.21 38.05
CA SER A 5 -56.80 -3.13 37.16
C SER A 5 -55.35 -2.70 37.40
N PHE A 6 -54.87 -2.75 38.65
CA PHE A 6 -53.48 -2.42 38.98
C PHE A 6 -52.47 -3.45 38.45
N ILE A 7 -52.83 -4.74 38.45
CA ILE A 7 -51.97 -5.81 37.96
C ILE A 7 -51.88 -5.76 36.43
N LEU A 8 -53.00 -5.46 35.75
CA LEU A 8 -53.04 -5.35 34.28
C LEU A 8 -52.26 -4.13 33.76
N ASN A 9 -52.33 -2.99 34.47
CA ASN A 9 -51.56 -1.80 34.13
C ASN A 9 -50.06 -1.95 34.41
N GLY A 10 -49.67 -2.72 35.44
CA GLY A 10 -48.27 -3.07 35.71
C GLY A 10 -47.67 -4.01 34.65
N LEU A 11 -48.45 -4.97 34.16
CA LEU A 11 -48.03 -5.91 33.11
C LEU A 11 -47.84 -5.21 31.75
N MET A 12 -48.69 -4.22 31.44
CA MET A 12 -48.58 -3.42 30.21
C MET A 12 -47.37 -2.49 30.22
N GLY A 13 -47.00 -1.93 31.39
CA GLY A 13 -45.77 -1.15 31.56
C GLY A 13 -44.49 -1.98 31.41
N LEU A 14 -44.51 -3.23 31.85
CA LEU A 14 -43.38 -4.16 31.70
C LEU A 14 -43.16 -4.58 30.24
N PHE A 15 -44.24 -4.74 29.47
CA PHE A 15 -44.18 -5.07 28.04
C PHE A 15 -43.64 -3.90 27.20
N MET A 16 -43.95 -2.66 27.58
CA MET A 16 -43.45 -1.46 26.89
C MET A 16 -41.96 -1.17 27.16
N ALA A 17 -41.45 -1.57 28.34
CA ALA A 17 -40.03 -1.48 28.68
C ALA A 17 -39.17 -2.52 27.93
N ALA A 18 -39.74 -3.69 27.58
CA ALA A 18 -39.04 -4.73 26.83
C ALA A 18 -38.77 -4.34 25.35
N PHE A 19 -39.58 -3.46 24.76
CA PHE A 19 -39.38 -3.00 23.38
C PHE A 19 -38.22 -1.99 23.22
N MET A 20 -37.75 -1.38 24.31
CA MET A 20 -36.62 -0.43 24.27
C MET A 20 -35.25 -1.11 24.39
N LEU A 21 -35.20 -2.43 24.65
CA LEU A 21 -33.97 -3.22 24.72
C LEU A 21 -33.61 -3.91 23.40
N SER A 22 -34.37 -3.67 22.32
CA SER A 22 -33.92 -3.98 20.95
C SER A 22 -32.86 -2.96 20.52
N CYS A 23 -31.74 -2.96 21.24
CA CYS A 23 -30.50 -2.37 20.76
C CYS A 23 -30.20 -3.05 19.42
N GLN A 24 -30.23 -2.25 18.35
CA GLN A 24 -29.75 -2.63 17.04
C GLN A 24 -28.27 -3.04 17.17
N GLN A 25 -27.98 -4.32 17.38
CA GLN A 25 -26.64 -4.85 17.18
C GLN A 25 -26.33 -4.65 15.70
N LYS A 26 -25.57 -3.59 15.39
CA LYS A 26 -24.97 -3.48 14.06
C LYS A 26 -24.22 -4.79 13.81
N PRO A 27 -24.45 -5.46 12.68
CA PRO A 27 -23.71 -6.66 12.37
C PRO A 27 -22.22 -6.35 12.41
N ALA A 28 -21.46 -7.25 13.03
CA ALA A 28 -20.01 -7.11 13.09
C ALA A 28 -19.47 -7.07 11.66
N SER A 29 -18.53 -6.17 11.38
CA SER A 29 -17.86 -6.14 10.08
C SER A 29 -17.17 -7.48 9.83
N GLU A 30 -17.28 -7.97 8.60
CA GLU A 30 -16.70 -9.24 8.16
C GLU A 30 -15.32 -9.00 7.54
N ILE A 31 -14.36 -9.89 7.80
CA ILE A 31 -13.04 -9.84 7.16
C ILE A 31 -13.18 -10.45 5.76
N LEU A 32 -12.93 -9.64 4.73
CA LEU A 32 -12.87 -10.12 3.35
C LEU A 32 -11.52 -10.78 3.06
N THR A 33 -10.44 -10.14 3.54
CA THR A 33 -9.10 -10.70 3.45
C THR A 33 -8.21 -10.09 4.51
N GLU A 34 -7.40 -10.92 5.15
CA GLU A 34 -6.36 -10.49 6.08
C GLU A 34 -5.16 -9.88 5.34
N ARG A 35 -4.96 -10.26 4.07
CA ARG A 35 -3.81 -9.83 3.25
C ARG A 35 -4.16 -9.78 1.77
N ILE A 36 -3.96 -8.63 1.16
CA ILE A 36 -3.95 -8.46 -0.28
C ILE A 36 -2.86 -7.47 -0.67
N GLN A 37 -2.18 -7.73 -1.79
CA GLN A 37 -1.11 -6.89 -2.29
C GLN A 37 -1.33 -6.56 -3.77
N TYR A 38 -1.20 -5.29 -4.13
CA TYR A 38 -1.36 -4.81 -5.50
C TYR A 38 -0.69 -3.45 -5.71
N ASP A 39 -0.40 -3.13 -6.97
CA ASP A 39 0.18 -1.86 -7.38
C ASP A 39 -0.93 -0.87 -7.72
N VAL A 40 -0.88 0.32 -7.12
CA VAL A 40 -1.74 1.45 -7.45
C VAL A 40 -0.94 2.44 -8.27
N THR A 41 -1.40 2.70 -9.49
CA THR A 41 -0.85 3.74 -10.36
C THR A 41 -1.16 5.12 -9.79
N ILE A 42 -0.12 5.95 -9.65
CA ILE A 42 -0.22 7.31 -9.12
C ILE A 42 0.02 8.38 -10.20
N LYS A 43 0.37 7.97 -11.42
CA LYS A 43 0.45 8.82 -12.61
C LYS A 43 -0.27 8.11 -13.76
N SER A 44 -1.30 8.76 -14.31
CA SER A 44 -2.11 8.15 -15.37
C SER A 44 -1.23 7.69 -16.55
N PRO A 45 -1.48 6.49 -17.11
CA PRO A 45 -0.79 6.02 -18.30
C PRO A 45 -1.29 6.73 -19.58
N SER A 46 -2.47 7.34 -19.54
CA SER A 46 -3.07 8.03 -20.68
C SER A 46 -3.45 9.47 -20.31
N PRO A 47 -3.15 10.47 -21.18
CA PRO A 47 -3.60 11.84 -20.99
C PRO A 47 -5.12 12.01 -21.18
N ASP A 48 -5.80 11.04 -21.80
CA ASP A 48 -7.24 11.11 -22.10
C ASP A 48 -8.12 10.76 -20.90
N TYR A 49 -7.52 10.26 -19.82
CA TYR A 49 -8.25 9.93 -18.61
C TYR A 49 -8.52 11.17 -17.77
N ASP A 50 -9.66 11.17 -17.09
CA ASP A 50 -9.94 12.18 -16.07
C ASP A 50 -8.79 12.21 -15.05
N TRP A 51 -8.50 13.41 -14.55
CA TRP A 51 -7.32 13.66 -13.73
C TRP A 51 -7.26 12.84 -12.42
N TRP A 52 -8.36 12.21 -12.00
CA TRP A 52 -8.43 11.34 -10.83
C TRP A 52 -8.31 9.84 -11.15
N ILE A 53 -8.42 9.44 -12.41
CA ILE A 53 -8.34 8.03 -12.81
C ILE A 53 -6.87 7.62 -12.84
N GLN A 54 -6.49 6.70 -11.95
CA GLN A 54 -5.12 6.19 -11.84
C GLN A 54 -4.07 7.30 -11.66
N ASN A 55 -4.44 8.40 -11.00
CA ASN A 55 -3.59 9.57 -10.91
C ASN A 55 -3.77 10.29 -9.57
N LEU A 56 -2.64 10.67 -8.98
CA LEU A 56 -2.57 11.71 -7.97
C LEU A 56 -2.18 13.02 -8.67
N GLU A 57 -2.79 14.12 -8.26
CA GLU A 57 -2.39 15.45 -8.71
C GLU A 57 -0.88 15.66 -8.53
N GLY A 58 -0.23 16.34 -9.49
CA GLY A 58 1.23 16.44 -9.58
C GLY A 58 1.92 16.83 -8.26
N ALA A 59 1.46 17.88 -7.59
CA ALA A 59 2.05 18.35 -6.34
C ALA A 59 1.87 17.33 -5.19
N SER A 60 0.68 16.73 -5.08
CA SER A 60 0.37 15.71 -4.07
C SER A 60 1.18 14.43 -4.30
N ARG A 61 1.32 14.00 -5.56
CA ARG A 61 2.16 12.88 -5.96
C ARG A 61 3.61 13.12 -5.58
N GLU A 62 4.17 14.25 -5.98
CA GLU A 62 5.57 14.58 -5.71
C GLU A 62 5.84 14.63 -4.20
N LYS A 63 4.94 15.26 -3.43
CA LYS A 63 5.03 15.29 -1.97
C LYS A 63 5.03 13.89 -1.37
N LEU A 64 4.14 13.00 -1.81
CA LEU A 64 4.08 11.62 -1.32
C LEU A 64 5.37 10.87 -1.64
N VAL A 65 5.81 10.90 -2.90
CA VAL A 65 7.00 10.17 -3.35
C VAL A 65 8.25 10.64 -2.63
N ARG A 66 8.48 11.97 -2.57
CA ARG A 66 9.61 12.54 -1.83
C ARG A 66 9.58 12.15 -0.36
N MET A 67 8.41 12.24 0.28
CA MET A 67 8.26 11.84 1.69
C MET A 67 8.67 10.38 1.93
N LEU A 68 8.24 9.45 1.06
CA LEU A 68 8.60 8.03 1.20
C LEU A 68 10.11 7.81 1.02
N ILE A 69 10.70 8.43 -0.01
CA ILE A 69 12.13 8.32 -0.31
C ILE A 69 12.98 8.95 0.80
N ASP A 70 12.70 10.19 1.18
CA ASP A 70 13.51 10.95 2.11
C ASP A 70 13.49 10.31 3.50
N LYS A 71 12.31 9.88 3.98
CA LYS A 71 12.20 9.17 5.26
C LYS A 71 12.99 7.88 5.28
N ALA A 72 12.95 7.10 4.19
CA ALA A 72 13.71 5.85 4.08
C ALA A 72 15.21 6.11 4.03
N ARG A 73 15.66 7.07 3.20
CA ARG A 73 17.08 7.44 3.06
C ARG A 73 17.68 8.05 4.31
N ASN A 74 16.89 8.80 5.08
CA ASN A 74 17.34 9.41 6.33
C ASN A 74 17.28 8.44 7.52
N GLY A 75 16.74 7.22 7.33
CA GLY A 75 16.54 6.26 8.42
C GLY A 75 15.47 6.69 9.43
N GLU A 76 14.55 7.58 9.05
CA GLU A 76 13.45 8.04 9.90
C GLU A 76 12.34 7.00 10.08
N VAL A 77 12.30 6.01 9.19
CA VAL A 77 11.35 4.88 9.22
C VAL A 77 12.10 3.57 9.10
N LYS A 78 11.54 2.51 9.68
CA LYS A 78 12.06 1.15 9.50
C LYS A 78 11.71 0.67 8.10
N VAL A 79 12.73 0.22 7.38
CA VAL A 79 12.61 -0.23 5.99
C VAL A 79 13.01 -1.70 5.90
N HIS A 80 12.35 -2.42 5.02
CA HIS A 80 12.66 -3.82 4.73
C HIS A 80 12.88 -4.01 3.22
N ASP A 81 13.72 -4.96 2.86
CA ASP A 81 13.87 -5.39 1.47
C ASP A 81 12.59 -6.06 0.95
N TYR A 82 12.59 -6.46 -0.33
CA TYR A 82 11.47 -7.17 -0.96
C TYR A 82 11.06 -8.47 -0.24
N PHE A 83 12.01 -9.11 0.46
CA PHE A 83 11.82 -10.37 1.19
C PHE A 83 11.48 -10.14 2.68
N ASN A 84 11.18 -8.90 3.07
CA ASN A 84 10.81 -8.48 4.42
C ASN A 84 11.96 -8.59 5.44
N ASN A 85 13.22 -8.59 4.99
CA ASN A 85 14.38 -8.47 5.87
C ASN A 85 14.64 -6.99 6.16
N PRO A 86 14.94 -6.62 7.42
CA PRO A 86 15.25 -5.23 7.76
C PRO A 86 16.52 -4.77 7.02
N ILE A 87 16.48 -3.55 6.50
CA ILE A 87 17.61 -2.89 5.83
C ILE A 87 17.85 -1.51 6.41
N ASP A 88 19.08 -1.02 6.32
CA ASP A 88 19.46 0.31 6.78
C ASP A 88 19.40 1.38 5.67
N ALA A 89 19.61 2.64 6.06
CA ALA A 89 19.63 3.78 5.15
C ALA A 89 20.68 3.67 4.02
N THR A 90 21.80 3.01 4.28
CA THR A 90 22.87 2.82 3.29
C THR A 90 22.42 1.83 2.23
N GLN A 91 21.81 0.71 2.65
CA GLN A 91 21.21 -0.26 1.75
C GLN A 91 20.06 0.32 0.95
N VAL A 92 19.23 1.19 1.56
CA VAL A 92 18.20 1.96 0.83
C VAL A 92 18.85 2.85 -0.24
N ALA A 93 19.94 3.55 0.09
CA ALA A 93 20.66 4.36 -0.90
C ALA A 93 21.19 3.50 -2.06
N HIS A 94 21.67 2.29 -1.81
CA HIS A 94 22.09 1.35 -2.85
C HIS A 94 20.93 0.85 -3.71
N ILE A 95 19.75 0.60 -3.13
CA ILE A 95 18.55 0.24 -3.92
C ILE A 95 18.16 1.38 -4.87
N ILE A 96 18.33 2.63 -4.42
CA ILE A 96 18.05 3.83 -5.23
C ILE A 96 19.18 4.08 -6.25
N GLN A 97 20.43 3.72 -5.92
CA GLN A 97 21.59 3.77 -6.80
C GLN A 97 21.82 2.39 -7.44
N ASP A 98 20.93 2.03 -8.37
CA ASP A 98 21.02 0.75 -9.03
C ASP A 98 22.28 0.68 -9.91
N THR A 99 23.01 -0.42 -9.81
CA THR A 99 24.22 -0.66 -10.61
C THR A 99 23.98 -1.88 -11.48
N MET A 100 23.78 -1.65 -12.78
CA MET A 100 23.52 -2.71 -13.74
C MET A 100 24.79 -3.04 -14.54
N LEU A 101 25.06 -4.33 -14.72
CA LEU A 101 26.09 -4.80 -15.63
C LEU A 101 25.52 -4.89 -17.04
N TYR A 102 26.02 -4.05 -17.94
CA TYR A 102 25.65 -4.04 -19.35
C TYR A 102 26.76 -4.66 -20.18
N ARG A 103 26.40 -5.55 -21.10
CA ARG A 103 27.29 -6.00 -22.15
C ARG A 103 27.16 -5.05 -23.35
N MET A 104 28.19 -4.27 -23.61
CA MET A 104 28.22 -3.28 -24.70
C MET A 104 29.18 -3.71 -25.80
N MET A 105 28.87 -3.31 -27.04
CA MET A 105 29.76 -3.50 -28.19
C MET A 105 30.67 -2.27 -28.33
N ARG A 106 31.97 -2.50 -28.55
CA ARG A 106 32.90 -1.40 -28.87
C ARG A 106 32.44 -0.69 -30.15
N LYS A 107 32.63 0.63 -30.22
CA LYS A 107 32.27 1.42 -31.41
C LYS A 107 33.22 1.24 -32.59
N GLU A 108 34.44 0.78 -32.32
CA GLU A 108 35.49 0.58 -33.33
C GLU A 108 35.78 -0.92 -33.52
N PRO A 109 36.18 -1.33 -34.74
CA PRO A 109 36.67 -2.68 -34.99
C PRO A 109 37.76 -3.08 -33.98
N PRO A 110 37.74 -4.31 -33.44
CA PRO A 110 36.97 -5.47 -33.89
C PRO A 110 35.53 -5.62 -33.30
N TYR A 111 34.90 -4.56 -32.77
CA TYR A 111 33.53 -4.58 -32.21
C TYR A 111 33.32 -5.64 -31.12
N GLU A 112 34.34 -5.91 -30.31
CA GLU A 112 34.24 -6.87 -29.22
C GLU A 112 33.19 -6.45 -28.19
N LEU A 113 32.50 -7.45 -27.63
CA LEU A 113 31.63 -7.26 -26.48
C LEU A 113 32.47 -7.11 -25.22
N TYR A 114 32.14 -6.14 -24.38
CA TYR A 114 32.72 -5.97 -23.06
C TYR A 114 31.63 -5.66 -22.04
N ASP A 115 31.86 -6.12 -20.81
CA ASP A 115 30.95 -5.84 -19.71
C ASP A 115 31.34 -4.48 -19.09
N THR A 116 30.35 -3.63 -18.84
CA THR A 116 30.49 -2.34 -18.18
C THR A 116 29.45 -2.19 -17.07
N LEU A 117 29.80 -1.50 -16.00
CA LEU A 117 28.86 -1.15 -14.94
C LEU A 117 28.26 0.22 -15.26
N VAL A 118 26.95 0.26 -15.48
CA VAL A 118 26.20 1.52 -15.59
C VAL A 118 25.43 1.70 -14.30
N VAL A 119 25.79 2.74 -13.54
CA VAL A 119 25.06 3.15 -12.35
C VAL A 119 23.91 4.06 -12.80
N GLN A 120 22.67 3.61 -12.59
CA GLN A 120 21.47 4.40 -12.83
C GLN A 120 20.85 4.82 -11.50
N HIS A 121 20.47 6.08 -11.39
CA HIS A 121 19.80 6.58 -10.20
C HIS A 121 18.28 6.46 -10.38
N ILE A 122 17.57 5.93 -9.38
CA ILE A 122 16.12 6.09 -9.25
C ILE A 122 15.87 7.54 -8.88
N GLU A 123 15.24 8.27 -9.80
CA GLU A 123 14.68 9.57 -9.48
C GLU A 123 13.25 9.42 -8.97
N ALA A 124 12.78 10.41 -8.22
CA ALA A 124 11.37 10.46 -7.79
C ALA A 124 10.39 10.35 -8.97
N ALA A 125 10.80 10.84 -10.15
CA ALA A 125 10.02 10.76 -11.38
C ALA A 125 9.84 9.32 -11.92
N ASP A 126 10.70 8.39 -11.52
CA ASP A 126 10.61 6.98 -11.92
C ASP A 126 9.59 6.20 -11.09
N ILE A 127 9.17 6.73 -9.95
CA ILE A 127 8.18 6.11 -9.05
C ILE A 127 6.78 6.50 -9.51
N LEU A 128 6.18 5.63 -10.29
CA LEU A 128 4.86 5.85 -10.92
C LEU A 128 3.74 4.99 -10.32
N ARG A 129 4.10 4.09 -9.40
CA ARG A 129 3.14 3.24 -8.68
C ARG A 129 3.54 3.11 -7.21
N ILE A 130 2.56 2.85 -6.36
CA ILE A 130 2.75 2.45 -4.97
C ILE A 130 2.12 1.09 -4.79
N ARG A 131 2.90 0.13 -4.29
CA ARG A 131 2.41 -1.17 -3.90
C ARG A 131 1.91 -1.10 -2.46
N PHE A 132 0.65 -1.46 -2.26
CA PHE A 132 0.07 -1.56 -0.93
C PHE A 132 -0.08 -3.02 -0.53
N LEU A 133 0.19 -3.30 0.74
CA LEU A 133 -0.22 -4.50 1.43
C LEU A 133 -1.34 -4.11 2.40
N GLU A 134 -2.50 -4.73 2.30
CA GLU A 134 -3.71 -4.29 3.00
C GLU A 134 -4.51 -5.45 3.61
N GLU A 135 -5.29 -5.13 4.64
CA GLU A 135 -6.37 -5.94 5.21
C GLU A 135 -7.70 -5.26 4.87
N TRP A 136 -8.69 -6.03 4.41
CA TRP A 136 -9.99 -5.50 3.99
C TRP A 136 -11.11 -6.08 4.84
N THR A 137 -11.98 -5.19 5.32
CA THR A 137 -13.21 -5.55 6.03
C THR A 137 -14.42 -4.93 5.34
N ILE A 138 -15.58 -5.57 5.46
CA ILE A 138 -16.84 -5.09 4.89
C ILE A 138 -17.92 -5.04 5.97
N ASP A 139 -18.74 -3.99 5.95
CA ASP A 139 -20.02 -3.98 6.65
C ASP A 139 -21.07 -4.66 5.75
N PRO A 140 -21.63 -5.83 6.13
CA PRO A 140 -22.56 -6.58 5.28
C PRO A 140 -23.89 -5.86 5.05
N VAL A 141 -24.25 -4.86 5.87
CA VAL A 141 -25.49 -4.08 5.69
C VAL A 141 -25.28 -2.90 4.77
N SER A 142 -24.20 -2.15 4.94
CA SER A 142 -23.96 -0.94 4.14
C SER A 142 -23.08 -1.16 2.91
N LEU A 143 -22.49 -2.35 2.77
CA LEU A 143 -21.47 -2.71 1.77
C LEU A 143 -20.24 -1.79 1.79
N GLN A 144 -20.04 -1.01 2.86
CA GLN A 144 -18.86 -0.18 3.02
C GLN A 144 -17.64 -1.06 3.28
N VAL A 145 -16.60 -0.88 2.46
CA VAL A 145 -15.32 -1.58 2.60
C VAL A 145 -14.32 -0.66 3.28
N THR A 146 -13.71 -1.14 4.37
CA THR A 146 -12.57 -0.47 5.01
C THR A 146 -11.29 -1.17 4.58
N LYS A 147 -10.33 -0.40 4.07
CA LYS A 147 -9.00 -0.89 3.70
C LYS A 147 -7.98 -0.36 4.70
N LYS A 148 -7.32 -1.28 5.40
CA LYS A 148 -6.25 -0.95 6.35
C LYS A 148 -4.91 -1.24 5.70
N VAL A 149 -4.13 -0.18 5.46
CA VAL A 149 -2.77 -0.31 4.92
C VAL A 149 -1.83 -0.85 5.99
N LEU A 150 -1.22 -2.00 5.70
CA LEU A 150 -0.25 -2.70 6.54
C LEU A 150 1.19 -2.42 6.10
N GLY A 151 1.39 -2.23 4.79
CA GLY A 151 2.69 -1.92 4.20
C GLY A 151 2.58 -1.09 2.93
N ILE A 152 3.62 -0.30 2.67
CA ILE A 152 3.74 0.63 1.55
C ILE A 152 5.09 0.38 0.89
N ALA A 153 5.10 0.16 -0.43
CA ALA A 153 6.32 0.04 -1.21
C ALA A 153 6.29 0.97 -2.43
N PRO A 154 7.22 1.93 -2.55
CA PRO A 154 7.41 2.66 -3.79
C PRO A 154 7.81 1.70 -4.92
N VAL A 155 7.23 1.88 -6.10
CA VAL A 155 7.52 1.03 -7.27
C VAL A 155 8.04 1.90 -8.41
N ALA A 156 9.28 1.64 -8.81
CA ALA A 156 9.94 2.35 -9.89
C ALA A 156 9.78 1.64 -11.23
N ARG A 157 9.76 2.43 -12.31
CA ARG A 157 9.84 1.92 -13.68
C ARG A 157 11.28 1.53 -14.01
N ARG A 158 11.41 0.24 -14.30
CA ARG A 158 12.48 -0.62 -14.83
C ARG A 158 12.75 -0.61 -16.32
N TYR A 159 13.99 -0.66 -16.80
CA TYR A 159 14.29 -1.33 -18.07
C TYR A 159 15.39 -2.36 -17.83
N ASP A 160 15.18 -3.62 -18.23
CA ASP A 160 16.22 -4.63 -18.16
C ASP A 160 17.26 -4.48 -19.28
N SER A 161 18.27 -5.35 -19.32
CA SER A 161 19.34 -5.32 -20.33
C SER A 161 18.83 -5.51 -21.76
N GLU A 162 17.63 -6.06 -21.94
CA GLU A 162 16.98 -6.25 -23.23
C GLU A 162 16.06 -5.05 -23.59
N GLY A 163 15.97 -4.05 -22.72
CA GLY A 163 15.12 -2.88 -22.89
C GLY A 163 13.65 -3.14 -22.54
N ILE A 164 13.33 -4.26 -21.87
CA ILE A 164 11.95 -4.58 -21.48
C ILE A 164 11.59 -3.81 -20.21
N GLU A 165 10.43 -3.15 -20.24
CA GLU A 165 9.92 -2.41 -19.10
C GLU A 165 9.54 -3.35 -17.94
N ARG A 166 10.03 -3.05 -16.73
CA ARG A 166 9.73 -3.79 -15.50
C ARG A 166 9.19 -2.86 -14.43
N TRP A 167 8.39 -3.37 -13.51
CA TRP A 167 7.92 -2.60 -12.35
C TRP A 167 8.52 -3.20 -11.10
N GLN A 168 9.43 -2.47 -10.48
CA GLN A 168 10.23 -2.96 -9.36
C GLN A 168 9.83 -2.26 -8.06
N PRO A 169 9.26 -2.98 -7.08
CA PRO A 169 9.14 -2.48 -5.72
C PRO A 169 10.52 -2.30 -5.13
N LEU A 170 10.76 -1.15 -4.50
CA LEU A 170 12.09 -0.81 -4.00
C LEU A 170 12.33 -1.43 -2.63
N TYR A 171 11.42 -1.14 -1.70
CA TYR A 171 11.49 -1.58 -0.32
C TYR A 171 10.12 -1.44 0.33
N TRP A 172 9.93 -2.10 1.47
CA TRP A 172 8.72 -2.02 2.28
C TRP A 172 8.89 -1.09 3.48
N ILE A 173 7.89 -0.24 3.69
CA ILE A 173 7.65 0.49 4.94
C ILE A 173 6.36 -0.07 5.53
N TYR A 174 6.43 -0.65 6.73
CA TYR A 174 5.24 -1.16 7.42
C TYR A 174 4.64 -0.10 8.33
N THR A 175 3.31 -0.10 8.45
CA THR A 175 2.59 0.82 9.33
C THR A 175 2.56 0.35 10.78
N ASP A 176 2.81 -0.95 11.03
CA ASP A 176 3.06 -1.53 12.36
C ASP A 176 4.42 -2.25 12.33
N ASP A 177 5.36 -1.79 13.16
CA ASP A 177 6.71 -2.34 13.30
C ASP A 177 6.75 -3.84 13.64
N ARG A 178 5.66 -4.39 14.19
CA ARG A 178 5.57 -5.81 14.56
C ARG A 178 4.99 -6.67 13.43
N TYR A 179 4.43 -6.04 12.39
CA TYR A 179 3.81 -6.74 11.28
C TYR A 179 4.78 -7.66 10.51
N PRO A 180 6.05 -7.27 10.23
CA PRO A 180 6.99 -8.12 9.51
C PRO A 180 7.21 -9.49 10.18
N ALA A 181 7.13 -9.56 11.51
CA ALA A 181 7.26 -10.81 12.25
C ALA A 181 6.14 -11.81 11.93
N LYS A 182 4.99 -11.36 11.43
CA LYS A 182 3.85 -12.20 11.02
C LYS A 182 3.96 -12.70 9.57
N LEU A 183 4.97 -12.25 8.84
CA LEU A 183 5.23 -12.66 7.45
C LEU A 183 6.23 -13.81 7.34
N LYS A 184 6.88 -14.17 8.44
CA LYS A 184 7.84 -15.27 8.54
C LYS A 184 7.16 -16.59 8.86
#